data_AF-A0A969K3F3-F1
#
_entry.id   AF-A0A969K3F3-F1
#
_cell.length_a   1.000
_cell.length_b   1.000
_cell.length_c   1.000
_cell.angle_alpha   90.00
_cell.angle_beta   90.00
_cell.angle_gamma   90.00
#
_symmetry.space_group_name_H-M   'P 1'
#
loop_
_entity.id
_entity.type
_entity.pdbx_description
1 polymer ?
#
loop_
_entity_poly.entity_id
_entity_poly.type
_entity_poly.pdbx_seq_one_letter_code
_entity_poly.pdbx_strand_id
1 'polypeptide(L)'
;MTQARVKFTTFEDYLSYSDATQMEGRYELINGELVELPPESELNNWIANYLQFLLAAAKVSPLRLIRIYALELQVPVLRPHDAENRYQWS
;
A
#
# COMPACT_ATOMS: atom_id res chain seq x y z
N MET A 1 -20.79 -4.35 0.13
CA MET A 1 -21.11 -5.31 -0.95
C MET A 1 -19.82 -6.04 -1.27
N THR A 2 -19.80 -7.37 -1.37
CA THR A 2 -18.55 -8.10 -1.64
C THR A 2 -18.19 -7.90 -3.12
N GLN A 3 -17.18 -7.08 -3.41
CA GLN A 3 -16.71 -6.87 -4.77
C GLN A 3 -16.17 -8.21 -5.31
N ALA A 4 -16.56 -8.58 -6.54
CA ALA A 4 -16.08 -9.80 -7.17
C ALA A 4 -14.55 -9.75 -7.26
N ARG A 5 -13.87 -10.87 -6.95
CA ARG A 5 -12.41 -10.98 -7.08
C ARG A 5 -12.02 -10.93 -8.55
N VAL A 6 -11.82 -9.71 -9.07
CA VAL A 6 -11.28 -9.49 -10.41
C VAL A 6 -9.79 -9.82 -10.35
N LYS A 7 -9.36 -10.70 -11.27
CA LYS A 7 -7.95 -11.02 -11.47
C LYS A 7 -7.48 -10.42 -12.78
N PHE A 8 -6.55 -9.48 -12.68
CA PHE A 8 -5.92 -8.79 -13.78
C PHE A 8 -4.72 -9.59 -14.28
N THR A 9 -4.56 -9.62 -15.61
CA THR A 9 -3.45 -10.26 -16.30
C THR A 9 -2.36 -9.29 -16.70
N THR A 10 -2.71 -8.01 -16.89
CA THR A 10 -1.76 -6.90 -17.07
C THR A 10 -2.07 -5.72 -16.14
N PHE A 11 -1.11 -4.82 -15.94
CA PHE A 11 -1.32 -3.60 -15.15
C PHE A 11 -2.26 -2.63 -15.87
N GLU A 12 -2.21 -2.61 -17.19
CA GLU A 12 -3.10 -1.85 -18.06
C GLU A 12 -4.57 -2.26 -17.90
N ASP A 13 -4.84 -3.57 -17.71
CA ASP A 13 -6.18 -4.07 -17.41
C ASP A 13 -6.70 -3.49 -16.08
N TYR A 14 -5.84 -3.46 -15.06
CA TYR A 14 -6.16 -2.85 -13.77
C TYR A 14 -6.43 -1.34 -13.90
N LEU A 15 -5.58 -0.62 -14.64
CA LEU A 15 -5.72 0.83 -14.82
C LEU A 15 -7.04 1.18 -15.53
N SER A 16 -7.35 0.45 -16.60
CA SER A 16 -8.62 0.61 -17.33
C SER A 16 -9.84 0.33 -16.44
N TYR A 17 -9.72 -0.68 -15.58
CA TYR A 17 -10.76 -1.01 -14.60
C TYR A 17 -10.92 0.07 -13.53
N SER A 18 -9.82 0.59 -12.97
CA SER A 18 -9.84 1.63 -11.93
C SER A 18 -10.38 2.96 -12.43
N ASP A 19 -10.13 3.31 -13.70
CA ASP A 19 -10.66 4.53 -14.31
C ASP A 19 -12.18 4.42 -14.56
N ALA A 20 -12.65 3.24 -14.92
CA ALA A 20 -14.06 2.99 -15.23
C ALA A 20 -14.93 2.70 -13.98
N THR A 21 -14.30 2.33 -12.86
CA THR A 21 -15.01 1.86 -11.66
C THR A 21 -14.77 2.79 -10.47
N GLN A 22 -15.84 3.32 -9.88
CA GLN A 22 -15.73 3.99 -8.58
C GLN A 22 -15.48 2.95 -7.48
N MET A 23 -14.25 2.88 -6.97
CA MET A 23 -13.87 1.99 -5.89
C MET A 23 -14.17 2.64 -4.52
N GLU A 24 -15.01 1.99 -3.72
CA GLU A 24 -15.27 2.40 -2.33
C GLU A 24 -14.35 1.60 -1.39
N GLY A 25 -13.53 2.30 -0.61
CA GLY A 25 -12.61 1.68 0.36
C GLY A 25 -11.15 1.73 -0.06
N ARG A 26 -10.30 0.93 0.60
CA ARG A 26 -8.87 0.80 0.29
C ARG A 26 -8.61 -0.62 -0.20
N TYR A 27 -7.82 -0.75 -1.25
CA TYR A 27 -7.48 -2.04 -1.83
C TYR A 27 -6.00 -2.08 -2.15
N GLU A 28 -5.42 -3.27 -2.07
CA GLU A 28 -4.08 -3.56 -2.57
C GLU A 28 -4.17 -4.53 -3.73
N LEU A 29 -3.42 -4.24 -4.80
CA LEU A 29 -3.27 -5.14 -5.93
C LEU A 29 -2.17 -6.16 -5.62
N ILE A 30 -2.53 -7.38 -5.26
CA ILE A 30 -1.60 -8.45 -4.89
C ILE A 30 -1.68 -9.55 -5.94
N ASN A 31 -0.60 -9.75 -6.71
CA ASN A 31 -0.52 -10.78 -7.76
C ASN A 31 -1.69 -10.73 -8.77
N GLY A 32 -2.07 -9.53 -9.18
CA GLY A 32 -3.18 -9.29 -10.10
C GLY A 32 -4.55 -9.33 -9.45
N GLU A 33 -4.69 -9.54 -8.14
CA GLU A 33 -5.99 -9.56 -7.45
C GLU A 33 -6.16 -8.33 -6.57
N LEU A 34 -7.33 -7.68 -6.62
CA LEU A 34 -7.67 -6.60 -5.69
C LEU A 34 -8.14 -7.18 -4.35
N VAL A 35 -7.35 -6.93 -3.32
CA VAL A 35 -7.62 -7.33 -1.95
C VAL A 35 -8.07 -6.11 -1.16
N GLU A 36 -9.31 -6.12 -0.67
CA GLU A 36 -9.81 -5.05 0.19
C GLU A 36 -9.05 -5.05 1.52
N LEU A 37 -8.52 -3.89 1.88
CA LEU A 37 -7.91 -3.66 3.19
C LEU A 37 -9.02 -3.36 4.20
N PRO A 38 -9.03 -4.03 5.37
CA PRO A 38 -9.92 -3.64 6.44
C PRO A 38 -9.61 -2.19 6.88
N PRO A 39 -10.58 -1.50 7.50
CA PRO A 39 -10.29 -0.23 8.16
C PRO A 39 -9.13 -0.37 9.14
N GLU A 40 -8.21 0.59 9.12
CA GLU A 40 -7.06 0.58 10.02
C GLU A 40 -7.50 0.65 11.48
N SER A 41 -6.94 -0.20 12.34
CA SER A 41 -7.29 -0.21 13.76
C SER A 41 -6.82 1.07 14.47
N GLU A 42 -7.53 1.48 15.53
CA GLU A 42 -7.13 2.63 16.35
C GLU A 42 -5.69 2.49 16.86
N LEU A 43 -5.33 1.30 17.38
CA LEU A 43 -3.98 1.02 17.86
C LEU A 43 -2.92 1.18 16.77
N ASN A 44 -3.17 0.66 15.56
CA ASN A 44 -2.21 0.80 14.46
C ASN A 44 -2.06 2.26 14.02
N ASN A 45 -3.16 3.02 13.98
CA ASN A 45 -3.11 4.45 13.73
C ASN A 45 -2.27 5.18 14.80
N TRP A 46 -2.45 4.81 16.07
CA TRP A 46 -1.67 5.36 17.17
C TRP A 46 -0.18 5.06 17.02
N ILE A 47 0.19 3.80 16.74
CA ILE A 47 1.58 3.38 16.52
C ILE A 47 2.20 4.15 15.35
N ALA A 48 1.50 4.25 14.21
CA ALA A 48 2.01 4.95 13.03
C ALA A 48 2.28 6.44 13.31
N ASN A 49 1.35 7.11 14.01
CA ASN A 49 1.53 8.50 14.43
C ASN A 49 2.70 8.65 15.40
N TYR A 50 2.80 7.76 16.40
CA TYR A 50 3.89 7.79 17.38
C TYR A 50 5.27 7.62 16.71
N LEU A 51 5.41 6.68 15.78
CA LEU A 51 6.63 6.50 15.00
C LEU A 51 6.95 7.73 14.15
N GLN A 52 5.96 8.35 13.51
CA GLN A 52 6.19 9.60 12.78
C GLN A 52 6.72 10.70 13.70
N PHE A 53 6.16 10.87 14.89
CA PHE A 53 6.66 11.84 15.88
C PHE A 53 8.11 11.55 16.27
N LEU A 54 8.46 10.29 16.53
CA LEU A 54 9.83 9.91 16.89
C LEU A 54 10.82 10.19 15.75
N LEU A 55 10.48 9.85 14.50
CA LEU A 55 11.34 10.09 13.34
C LEU A 55 11.55 11.60 13.09
N ALA A 56 10.48 12.39 13.24
CA ALA A 56 10.54 13.84 13.13
C ALA A 56 11.40 14.47 14.25
N ALA A 57 11.21 14.03 15.50
CA ALA A 57 11.97 14.51 16.65
C ALA A 57 13.46 14.15 16.55
N ALA A 58 13.77 12.94 16.08
CA ALA A 58 15.13 12.48 15.85
C ALA A 58 15.79 13.09 14.58
N LYS A 59 15.04 13.86 13.78
CA LYS A 59 15.50 14.49 12.53
C LYS A 59 16.15 13.50 11.54
N VAL A 60 15.67 12.26 11.53
CA VAL A 60 16.18 11.19 10.66
C VAL A 60 15.96 11.53 9.18
N SER A 61 14.87 12.22 8.87
CA SER A 61 14.57 12.73 7.54
C SER A 61 13.76 14.04 7.61
N PRO A 62 13.76 14.86 6.54
CA PRO A 62 12.83 15.96 6.41
C PRO A 62 11.39 15.47 6.57
N LEU A 63 10.59 16.15 7.40
CA LEU A 63 9.21 15.75 7.72
C LEU A 63 8.35 15.46 6.47
N ARG A 64 8.53 16.24 5.40
CA ARG A 64 7.83 16.06 4.11
C ARG A 64 8.06 14.70 3.44
N LEU A 65 9.12 13.98 3.82
CA LEU A 65 9.45 12.66 3.30
C LEU A 65 8.87 11.53 4.16
N ILE A 66 8.27 11.83 5.31
CA ILE A 66 7.62 10.82 6.15
C ILE A 66 6.17 10.69 5.69
N ARG A 67 5.79 9.49 5.21
CA ARG A 67 4.44 9.19 4.72
C ARG A 67 3.75 8.26 5.70
N ILE A 68 2.60 8.66 6.22
CA ILE A 68 1.69 7.78 6.97
C ILE A 68 0.84 7.01 5.94
N TYR A 69 0.35 5.82 6.30
CA TYR A 69 -0.49 4.96 5.44
C TYR A 69 0.19 4.44 4.16
N ALA A 70 1.50 4.61 4.05
CA ALA A 70 2.34 4.10 2.96
C ALA A 70 3.79 3.90 3.42
N LEU A 71 4.01 3.73 4.74
CA LEU A 71 5.36 3.55 5.27
C LEU A 71 5.87 2.15 4.91
N GLU A 72 6.55 2.07 3.79
CA GLU A 72 7.29 0.88 3.37
C GLU A 72 8.77 1.13 3.71
N LEU A 73 9.27 0.43 4.73
CA LEU A 73 10.69 0.49 5.10
C LEU A 73 11.42 -0.66 4.38
N GLN A 74 11.91 -0.35 3.19
CA GLN A 74 12.64 -1.30 2.33
C GLN A 74 13.98 -1.67 2.99
N VAL A 75 14.24 -2.96 3.17
CA VAL A 75 15.54 -3.48 3.60
C VAL A 75 16.45 -3.75 2.39
N PRO A 76 17.80 -3.72 2.53
CA PRO A 76 18.73 -3.73 1.40
C PRO A 76 18.68 -4.98 0.49
N VAL A 77 18.03 -6.05 0.93
CA VAL A 77 17.93 -7.31 0.19
C VAL A 77 16.51 -7.48 -0.30
N LEU A 78 16.29 -7.23 -1.60
CA LEU A 78 15.01 -7.44 -2.26
C LEU A 78 14.76 -8.94 -2.46
N ARG A 79 13.66 -9.45 -1.89
CA ARG A 79 13.10 -10.78 -2.17
C ARG A 79 12.01 -10.67 -3.23
N PRO A 80 11.69 -11.74 -3.97
CA PRO A 80 10.52 -11.76 -4.82
C PRO A 80 9.25 -11.43 -4.01
N HIS A 81 8.41 -10.55 -4.54
CA HIS A 81 7.18 -10.03 -3.92
C HIS A 81 7.37 -9.05 -2.74
N ASP A 82 8.58 -8.50 -2.56
CA ASP A 82 8.80 -7.34 -1.69
C ASP A 82 8.08 -6.10 -2.22
N ALA A 83 7.90 -5.11 -1.35
CA ALA A 83 7.25 -3.85 -1.65
C ALA A 83 7.62 -3.25 -3.03
N GLU A 84 8.91 -3.17 -3.34
CA GLU A 84 9.41 -2.56 -4.57
C GLU A 84 9.21 -3.41 -5.85
N ASN A 85 9.04 -4.74 -5.73
CA ASN A 85 8.94 -5.65 -6.87
C ASN A 85 7.63 -6.49 -6.91
N ARG A 86 6.73 -6.30 -5.94
CA ARG A 86 5.43 -7.01 -5.87
C ARG A 86 4.48 -6.75 -7.03
N TYR A 87 4.75 -5.69 -7.80
CA TYR A 87 3.98 -5.29 -8.98
C TYR A 87 4.65 -5.64 -10.31
N GLN A 88 5.89 -6.16 -10.29
CA GLN A 88 6.59 -6.59 -11.50
C GLN A 88 6.20 -8.05 -11.79
N TRP A 89 5.36 -8.23 -12.80
CA TRP A 89 4.90 -9.54 -13.24
C TRP A 89 5.88 -10.08 -14.29
N SER A 90 6.26 -11.36 -14.21
CA SER A 90 7.10 -12.05 -15.20
C SER A 90 6.27 -12.59 -16.36
#